data_AF-A0AAW2A1B2-F1
#
_entry.id   AF-A0AAW2A1B2-F1
#
_cell.length_a   1.000
_cell.length_b   1.000
_cell.length_c   1.000
_cell.angle_alpha   90.00
_cell.angle_beta   90.00
_cell.angle_gamma   90.00
#
_symmetry.space_group_name_H-M   'P 1'
#
loop_
_entity.id
_entity.type
_entity.pdbx_description
1 polymer ?
#
loop_
_entity_poly.entity_id
_entity_poly.type
_entity_poly.pdbx_seq_one_letter_code
_entity_poly.pdbx_strand_id
1 'polypeptide(L)'
;SVSVTEGDSVTLDSGRTEMKDDRIQWKFKNTLIAEINKRASRITVYDDVLDGRFRDRLKLDNQTGSLTITNTTTEHDGLYDLWTDIFSRPSFIRLTVY
;
A
#
# COMPACT_ATOMS: atom_id res chain seq x y z
N SER A 1 -8.78 3.94 9.98
CA SER A 1 -8.74 4.92 8.88
C SER A 1 -7.60 5.87 9.12
N VAL A 2 -7.10 6.51 8.07
CA VAL A 2 -6.02 7.50 8.11
C VAL A 2 -6.48 8.73 7.33
N SER A 3 -6.11 9.90 7.79
CA SER A 3 -6.37 11.17 7.12
C SER A 3 -5.05 11.88 6.80
N VAL A 4 -5.00 12.60 5.68
CA VAL A 4 -3.83 13.36 5.25
C VAL A 4 -4.28 14.63 4.53
N THR A 5 -3.46 15.67 4.53
CA THR A 5 -3.68 16.87 3.71
C THR A 5 -3.18 16.62 2.29
N GLU A 6 -3.86 17.15 1.28
CA GLU A 6 -3.40 17.09 -0.10
C GLU A 6 -1.97 17.66 -0.24
N GLY A 7 -1.12 16.99 -1.01
CA GLY A 7 0.30 17.28 -1.17
C GLY A 7 1.20 16.59 -0.13
N ASP A 8 0.68 16.19 1.03
CA ASP A 8 1.47 15.48 2.05
C ASP A 8 1.63 14.00 1.72
N SER A 9 2.56 13.35 2.42
CA SER A 9 2.77 11.91 2.35
C SER A 9 2.04 11.20 3.49
N VAL A 10 1.51 10.01 3.22
CA VAL A 10 0.84 9.17 4.22
C VAL A 10 1.41 7.75 4.18
N THR A 11 1.51 7.12 5.34
CA THR A 11 1.88 5.70 5.46
C THR A 11 0.67 4.91 5.93
N LEU A 12 0.28 3.92 5.12
CA LEU A 12 -0.70 2.91 5.46
C LEU A 12 0.04 1.78 6.19
N ASP A 13 -0.14 1.74 7.51
CA ASP A 13 0.53 0.75 8.37
C ASP A 13 -0.02 -0.65 8.11
N SER A 14 0.89 -1.58 7.82
CA SER A 14 0.59 -3.00 7.69
C SER A 14 0.24 -3.68 9.02
N GLY A 15 0.50 -3.02 10.16
CA GLY A 15 0.35 -3.55 11.52
C GLY A 15 1.47 -4.52 11.92
N ARG A 16 2.56 -4.57 11.16
CA ARG A 16 3.67 -5.51 11.34
C ARG A 16 4.92 -4.79 11.78
N THR A 17 5.64 -5.37 12.74
CA THR A 17 6.97 -4.91 13.14
C THR A 17 8.05 -5.40 12.18
N GLU A 18 7.86 -6.59 11.60
CA GLU A 18 8.77 -7.20 10.64
C GLU A 18 8.04 -8.15 9.66
N MET A 19 8.56 -8.25 8.45
CA MET A 19 8.20 -9.20 7.40
C MET A 19 9.04 -10.48 7.57
N LYS A 20 8.38 -11.64 7.46
CA LYS A 20 9.04 -12.96 7.55
C LYS A 20 9.13 -13.57 6.14
N ASP A 21 9.13 -14.89 6.01
CA ASP A 21 9.07 -15.58 4.73
C ASP A 21 7.66 -15.60 4.15
N ASP A 22 7.10 -14.41 3.90
CA ASP A 22 5.74 -14.24 3.42
C ASP A 22 5.59 -13.17 2.33
N ARG A 23 4.36 -13.06 1.85
CA ARG A 23 3.94 -12.10 0.83
C ARG A 23 2.94 -11.12 1.41
N ILE A 24 3.09 -9.86 1.02
CA ILE A 24 2.15 -8.78 1.29
C ILE A 24 1.73 -8.16 -0.05
N GLN A 25 0.46 -7.80 -0.14
CA GLN A 25 -0.11 -7.15 -1.30
C GLN A 25 -0.99 -6.00 -0.85
N TRP A 26 -0.79 -4.84 -1.47
CA TRP A 26 -1.65 -3.69 -1.35
C TRP A 26 -2.49 -3.53 -2.61
N LYS A 27 -3.80 -3.42 -2.42
CA LYS A 27 -4.75 -3.18 -3.51
C LYS A 27 -5.51 -1.88 -3.26
N PHE A 28 -5.84 -1.21 -4.34
CA PHE A 28 -6.74 -0.07 -4.34
C PHE A 28 -7.81 -0.31 -5.40
N LYS A 29 -9.10 -0.23 -5.02
CA LYS A 29 -10.23 -0.58 -5.90
C LYS A 29 -10.02 -1.95 -6.57
N ASN A 30 -9.68 -2.98 -5.78
CA ASN A 30 -9.36 -4.35 -6.23
C ASN A 30 -8.15 -4.48 -7.18
N THR A 31 -7.42 -3.40 -7.48
CA THR A 31 -6.24 -3.43 -8.36
C THR A 31 -4.98 -3.50 -7.52
N LEU A 32 -4.08 -4.43 -7.84
CA LEU A 32 -2.78 -4.55 -7.17
C LEU A 32 -1.92 -3.33 -7.50
N ILE A 33 -1.50 -2.59 -6.48
CA ILE A 33 -0.67 -1.38 -6.63
C ILE A 33 0.75 -1.60 -6.07
N ALA A 34 0.93 -2.53 -5.13
CA ALA A 34 2.24 -2.82 -4.57
C ALA A 34 2.30 -4.24 -3.99
N GLU A 35 3.48 -4.88 -4.07
CA GLU A 35 3.74 -6.21 -3.56
C GLU A 35 5.16 -6.34 -2.98
N ILE A 36 5.27 -7.05 -1.85
CA ILE A 36 6.53 -7.67 -1.41
C ILE A 36 6.35 -9.17 -1.36
N ASN A 37 7.28 -9.90 -1.96
CA ASN A 37 7.41 -11.34 -1.81
C ASN A 37 8.81 -11.64 -1.28
N LYS A 38 8.92 -11.91 0.03
CA LYS A 38 10.20 -12.14 0.70
C LYS A 38 10.88 -13.42 0.22
N ARG A 39 10.10 -14.50 0.01
CA ARG A 39 10.62 -15.78 -0.50
C ARG A 39 11.26 -15.65 -1.87
N ALA A 40 10.70 -14.81 -2.74
CA ALA A 40 11.26 -14.50 -4.05
C ALA A 40 12.23 -13.31 -4.04
N SER A 41 12.50 -12.72 -2.88
CA SER A 41 13.29 -11.48 -2.72
C SER A 41 12.88 -10.37 -3.68
N ARG A 42 11.56 -10.23 -3.91
CA ARG A 42 10.99 -9.29 -4.88
C ARG A 42 10.15 -8.22 -4.21
N ILE A 43 10.38 -6.98 -4.61
CA ILE A 43 9.54 -5.83 -4.28
C ILE A 43 9.11 -5.22 -5.60
N THR A 44 7.82 -4.93 -5.74
CA THR A 44 7.28 -4.37 -6.98
C THR A 44 6.19 -3.36 -6.64
N VAL A 45 6.27 -2.20 -7.29
CA VAL A 45 5.18 -1.23 -7.34
C VAL A 45 4.58 -1.27 -8.75
N TYR A 46 3.26 -1.15 -8.81
CA TYR A 46 2.48 -1.10 -10.04
C TYR A 46 1.83 0.27 -10.08
N ASP A 47 2.64 1.29 -10.28
CA ASP A 47 2.24 2.70 -10.15
C ASP A 47 1.66 3.28 -11.45
N ASP A 48 1.93 2.63 -12.59
CA ASP A 48 1.33 2.91 -13.90
C ASP A 48 -0.10 2.36 -14.08
N VAL A 49 -0.62 1.57 -13.14
CA VAL A 49 -2.02 1.10 -13.16
C VAL A 49 -2.98 2.24 -12.81
N LEU A 50 -4.28 2.03 -13.03
CA LEU A 50 -5.31 3.04 -12.71
C LEU A 50 -4.99 4.40 -13.35
N ASP A 51 -4.72 4.37 -14.65
CA ASP A 51 -4.37 5.53 -15.48
C ASP A 51 -3.07 6.24 -15.03
N GLY A 52 -2.19 5.53 -14.32
CA GLY A 52 -0.93 6.07 -13.80
C GLY A 52 -1.09 7.04 -12.64
N ARG A 53 -2.24 7.01 -11.93
CA ARG A 53 -2.50 7.94 -10.81
C ARG A 53 -1.43 7.88 -9.72
N PHE A 54 -0.85 6.70 -9.52
CA PHE A 54 0.12 6.42 -8.49
C PHE A 54 1.57 6.57 -8.96
N ARG A 55 1.79 6.93 -10.24
CA ARG A 55 3.10 7.01 -10.88
C ARG A 55 4.08 7.80 -10.03
N ASP A 56 5.22 7.19 -9.70
CA ASP A 56 6.30 7.74 -8.88
C ASP A 56 5.91 8.08 -7.42
N ARG A 57 4.74 7.65 -6.94
CA ARG A 57 4.20 8.01 -5.60
C ARG A 57 4.19 6.88 -4.59
N LEU A 58 4.42 5.64 -5.00
CA LEU A 58 4.35 4.48 -4.10
C LEU A 58 5.73 4.08 -3.60
N LYS A 59 5.85 3.88 -2.28
CA LYS A 59 7.04 3.32 -1.64
C LYS A 59 6.65 2.22 -0.67
N LEU A 60 7.31 1.09 -0.75
CA LEU A 60 7.14 -0.03 0.18
C LEU A 60 8.28 -0.08 1.17
N ASP A 61 7.94 -0.15 2.46
CA ASP A 61 8.91 -0.44 3.50
C ASP A 61 9.20 -1.95 3.52
N ASN A 62 10.42 -2.35 3.20
CA ASN A 62 10.79 -3.76 3.10
C ASN A 62 10.82 -4.48 4.47
N GLN A 63 10.92 -3.74 5.58
CA GLN A 63 10.96 -4.33 6.90
C GLN A 63 9.56 -4.68 7.37
N THR A 64 8.61 -3.76 7.29
CA THR A 64 7.26 -3.88 7.84
C THR A 64 6.24 -4.32 6.79
N GLY A 65 6.46 -3.95 5.52
CA GLY A 65 5.50 -4.14 4.44
C GLY A 65 4.45 -3.02 4.36
N SER A 66 4.63 -1.95 5.12
CA SER A 66 3.77 -0.76 5.08
C SER A 66 3.95 0.01 3.77
N LEU A 67 2.86 0.62 3.30
CA LEU A 67 2.82 1.36 2.03
C LEU A 67 2.81 2.87 2.31
N THR A 68 3.78 3.58 1.77
CA THR A 68 3.78 5.04 1.75
C THR A 68 3.31 5.55 0.39
N ILE A 69 2.39 6.51 0.42
CA ILE A 69 1.93 7.27 -0.74
C ILE A 69 2.42 8.71 -0.57
N THR A 70 3.28 9.17 -1.46
CA THR A 70 3.83 10.53 -1.42
C THR A 70 3.03 11.48 -2.31
N ASN A 71 3.03 12.77 -1.97
CA ASN A 71 2.34 13.80 -2.76
C ASN A 71 0.88 13.40 -3.04
N THR A 72 0.14 13.15 -1.96
CA THR A 72 -1.24 12.65 -2.04
C THR A 72 -2.16 13.68 -2.68
N THR A 73 -3.28 13.22 -3.24
CA THR A 73 -4.30 14.04 -3.89
C THR A 73 -5.64 13.38 -3.58
N THR A 74 -6.74 14.11 -3.74
CA THR A 74 -8.10 13.56 -3.56
C THR A 74 -8.39 12.33 -4.42
N GLU A 75 -7.63 12.13 -5.50
CA GLU A 75 -7.66 10.92 -6.30
C GLU A 75 -7.24 9.66 -5.53
N HIS A 76 -6.31 9.77 -4.59
CA HIS A 76 -5.84 8.63 -3.80
C HIS A 76 -6.83 8.20 -2.71
N ASP A 77 -7.95 8.91 -2.56
CA ASP A 77 -8.97 8.60 -1.56
C ASP A 77 -9.68 7.28 -1.84
N GLY A 78 -9.87 6.52 -0.77
CA GLY A 78 -10.62 5.29 -0.85
C GLY A 78 -10.19 4.24 0.15
N LEU A 79 -10.64 3.02 -0.14
CA LEU A 79 -10.31 1.84 0.63
C LEU A 79 -9.11 1.13 0.00
N TYR A 80 -8.14 0.83 0.84
CA TYR A 80 -6.97 0.04 0.52
C TYR A 80 -7.11 -1.33 1.17
N ASP A 81 -6.93 -2.37 0.37
CA ASP A 81 -6.98 -3.74 0.83
C ASP A 81 -5.54 -4.22 1.06
N LEU A 82 -5.30 -4.70 2.26
CA LEU A 82 -4.07 -5.35 2.66
C LEU A 82 -4.31 -6.86 2.71
N TRP A 83 -3.62 -7.57 1.83
CA TRP A 83 -3.63 -9.02 1.80
C TRP A 83 -2.26 -9.58 2.18
N THR A 84 -2.26 -10.67 2.95
CA THR A 84 -1.05 -11.36 3.38
C THR A 84 -1.28 -12.87 3.36
N ASP A 85 -0.22 -13.65 3.12
CA ASP A 85 -0.32 -15.12 3.11
C ASP A 85 -0.71 -15.71 4.48
N ILE A 86 -0.41 -15.03 5.59
CA ILE A 86 -0.50 -15.59 6.96
C ILE A 86 -1.86 -15.31 7.61
N PHE A 87 -2.53 -14.21 7.26
CA PHE A 87 -3.82 -13.85 7.85
C PHE A 87 -4.97 -14.21 6.92
N SER A 88 -5.86 -15.09 7.39
CA SER A 88 -7.06 -15.53 6.67
C SER A 88 -8.14 -14.44 6.53
N ARG A 89 -7.94 -13.27 7.14
CA ARG A 89 -8.84 -12.11 7.02
C ARG A 89 -8.13 -10.97 6.30
N PRO A 90 -8.72 -10.43 5.21
CA PRO A 90 -8.22 -9.21 4.60
C PRO A 90 -8.36 -8.05 5.59
N SER A 91 -7.33 -7.21 5.64
CA SER A 91 -7.34 -5.96 6.40
C SER A 91 -7.67 -4.82 5.45
N PHE A 92 -8.47 -3.87 5.91
CA PHE A 92 -8.87 -2.72 5.10
C PHE A 92 -8.48 -1.42 5.80
N ILE A 93 -7.89 -0.50 5.04
CA ILE A 93 -7.52 0.83 5.54
C ILE A 93 -8.17 1.86 4.65
N ARG A 94 -9.02 2.71 5.25
CA ARG A 94 -9.59 3.86 4.55
C ARG A 94 -8.67 5.05 4.66
N LEU A 95 -8.30 5.62 3.51
CA LEU A 95 -7.61 6.90 3.38
C LEU A 95 -8.62 7.98 2.98
N THR A 96 -8.53 9.12 3.66
CA THR A 96 -9.23 10.37 3.30
C THR A 96 -8.19 11.48 3.15
N VAL A 97 -8.20 12.19 2.02
CA VAL A 97 -7.33 13.32 1.71
C VAL A 97 -8.19 14.59 1.77
N TYR A 98 -7.69 15.61 2.46
CA TYR A 98 -8.36 16.90 2.66
C TYR A 98 -7.65 18.03 1.95
#